data_AF-A0A2T2NZ53-F1
#
_entry.id   AF-A0A2T2NZ53-F1
#
_cell.length_a   1.000
_cell.length_b   1.000
_cell.length_c   1.000
_cell.angle_alpha   90.00
_cell.angle_beta   90.00
_cell.angle_gamma   90.00
#
_symmetry.space_group_name_H-M   'P 1'
#
loop_
_entity.id
_entity.type
_entity.pdbx_description
1 polymer ?
#
loop_
_entity_poly.entity_id
_entity_poly.type
_entity_poly.pdbx_seq_one_letter_code
_entity_poly.pdbx_strand_id
1 'polypeptide(L)'
;MGEQGKLDVVKIANSALSVVGNSLGGTDPPTLARAGGDYILSNGGFFFYANAATNPNAFASVGPTSSTQHTVGIDPAYVPHYKKLEGEDNTYLWSGPSLKTALNLRAKEFQYRINRIRTPLSRVPGSLAHASQRNERLVIVIIGTDKYLFAYTASSRKFGVDLNKMRKLIGIFLQHFQNTALGRASQVLNLDGGGSIYLSWNSGSRERMIAAGDGGNGDFQGSGANARVENPRMVTTLLKITPR
;
A
#
# COMPACT_ATOMS: atom_id res chain seq x y z
N MET A 1 -20.03 -8.73 19.57
CA MET A 1 -19.71 -8.96 18.14
C MET A 1 -18.38 -8.28 17.88
N GLY A 2 -17.35 -9.01 17.45
CA GLY A 2 -16.00 -8.45 17.26
C GLY A 2 -15.91 -7.51 16.06
N GLU A 3 -14.94 -6.58 16.10
CA GLU A 3 -14.66 -5.66 15.00
C GLU A 3 -14.25 -6.45 13.73
N GLN A 4 -14.90 -6.17 12.60
CA GLN A 4 -14.72 -6.92 11.34
C GLN A 4 -13.79 -6.22 10.34
N GLY A 5 -13.48 -4.95 10.58
CA GLY A 5 -12.53 -4.15 9.83
C GLY A 5 -12.00 -3.01 10.70
N LYS A 6 -10.76 -2.62 10.46
CA LYS A 6 -10.00 -1.65 11.25
C LYS A 6 -9.32 -0.64 10.34
N LEU A 7 -9.30 0.62 10.74
CA LEU A 7 -8.53 1.67 10.07
C LEU A 7 -7.39 2.12 10.99
N ASP A 8 -6.16 1.83 10.59
CA ASP A 8 -4.95 2.37 11.19
C ASP A 8 -4.46 3.57 10.39
N VAL A 9 -4.08 4.64 11.10
CA VAL A 9 -3.56 5.86 10.49
C VAL A 9 -2.26 6.26 11.17
N VAL A 10 -1.20 6.35 10.38
CA VAL A 10 0.10 6.86 10.84
C VAL A 10 0.35 8.20 10.19
N LYS A 11 0.59 9.22 11.02
CA LYS A 11 1.09 10.52 10.59
C LYS A 11 2.56 10.61 10.93
N ILE A 12 3.38 11.00 9.96
CA ILE A 12 4.77 11.40 10.18
C ILE A 12 4.91 12.85 9.74
N ALA A 13 4.94 13.75 10.72
CA ALA A 13 5.14 15.18 10.48
C ALA A 13 6.57 15.44 10.02
N ASN A 14 6.75 16.43 9.13
CA ASN A 14 8.06 16.87 8.65
C ASN A 14 9.01 15.70 8.30
N SER A 15 8.60 14.82 7.39
CA SER A 15 9.37 13.59 7.12
C SER A 15 10.11 13.62 5.80
N ALA A 16 11.05 12.69 5.60
CA ALA A 16 11.58 12.27 4.31
C ALA A 16 10.95 10.93 3.90
N LEU A 17 10.74 10.74 2.61
CA LEU A 17 10.30 9.53 1.95
C LEU A 17 11.43 9.03 1.05
N SER A 18 11.70 7.73 1.13
CA SER A 18 12.54 6.99 0.20
C SER A 18 11.81 5.75 -0.28
N VAL A 19 12.02 5.36 -1.52
CA VAL A 19 11.65 4.05 -2.07
C VAL A 19 12.85 3.13 -1.96
N VAL A 20 12.69 2.04 -1.21
CA VAL A 20 13.71 1.03 -0.98
C VAL A 20 13.20 -0.34 -1.42
N GLY A 21 14.12 -1.28 -1.65
CA GLY A 21 13.80 -2.64 -2.04
C GLY A 21 15.04 -3.42 -2.44
N ASN A 22 14.88 -4.72 -2.61
CA ASN A 22 15.90 -5.59 -3.15
C ASN A 22 16.01 -5.38 -4.66
N SER A 23 17.19 -5.02 -5.13
CA SER A 23 17.44 -4.79 -6.56
C SER A 23 17.31 -6.05 -7.40
N LEU A 24 17.47 -7.23 -6.81
CA LEU A 24 17.50 -8.53 -7.49
C LEU A 24 16.16 -9.30 -7.43
N GLY A 25 15.13 -8.77 -6.76
CA GLY A 25 13.84 -9.45 -6.70
C GLY A 25 12.95 -9.01 -5.54
N GLY A 26 12.27 -9.99 -4.92
CA GLY A 26 11.41 -9.73 -3.78
C GLY A 26 12.23 -9.28 -2.57
N THR A 27 11.62 -8.43 -1.76
CA THR A 27 12.13 -7.97 -0.47
C THR A 27 11.24 -8.58 0.61
N ASP A 28 11.85 -9.27 1.56
CA ASP A 28 11.19 -9.62 2.81
C ASP A 28 11.23 -8.40 3.74
N PRO A 29 10.10 -7.71 4.01
CA PRO A 29 10.12 -6.42 4.71
C PRO A 29 10.88 -6.38 6.05
N PRO A 30 10.81 -7.41 6.93
CA PRO A 30 11.57 -7.44 8.18
C PRO A 30 13.10 -7.42 8.01
N THR A 31 13.63 -7.80 6.85
CA THR A 31 15.07 -7.74 6.57
C THR A 31 15.57 -6.29 6.48
N LEU A 32 14.76 -5.39 5.91
CA LEU A 32 15.07 -3.96 5.85
C LEU A 32 14.75 -3.26 7.16
N ALA A 33 13.75 -3.74 7.90
CA ALA A 33 13.33 -3.19 9.19
C ALA A 33 14.38 -3.31 10.30
N ARG A 34 15.55 -3.89 10.07
CA ARG A 34 16.65 -3.99 11.06
C ARG A 34 17.83 -3.08 10.77
N ALA A 35 17.74 -2.20 9.77
CA ALA A 35 18.84 -1.36 9.30
C ALA A 35 19.17 -0.13 10.18
N GLY A 36 18.64 -0.03 11.40
CA GLY A 36 18.89 1.09 12.33
C GLY A 36 18.19 2.41 11.97
N GLY A 37 18.02 3.27 12.96
CA GLY A 37 17.31 4.56 12.86
C GLY A 37 15.78 4.48 13.01
N ASP A 38 15.16 5.65 13.17
CA ASP A 38 13.71 5.77 13.34
C ASP A 38 13.01 5.97 11.99
N TYR A 39 12.10 5.06 11.64
CA TYR A 39 11.32 5.18 10.41
C TYR A 39 10.06 4.32 10.43
N ILE A 40 9.12 4.68 9.57
CA ILE A 40 8.01 3.83 9.16
C ILE A 40 8.41 3.08 7.89
N LEU A 41 8.15 1.77 7.86
CA LEU A 41 8.31 0.94 6.68
C LEU A 41 6.93 0.46 6.22
N SER A 42 6.64 0.59 4.93
CA SER A 42 5.39 0.10 4.37
C SER A 42 5.56 -0.40 2.96
N ASN A 43 4.73 -1.33 2.49
CA ASN A 43 4.77 -1.72 1.08
C ASN A 43 4.34 -0.54 0.18
N GLY A 44 4.88 -0.52 -1.04
CA GLY A 44 4.73 0.59 -1.97
C GLY A 44 3.91 0.21 -3.21
N GLY A 45 4.59 0.21 -4.36
CA GLY A 45 4.00 -0.08 -5.66
C GLY A 45 3.54 -1.53 -5.79
N PHE A 46 2.71 -1.76 -6.81
CA PHE A 46 2.28 -3.10 -7.17
C PHE A 46 3.43 -3.91 -7.75
N PHE A 47 3.31 -5.23 -7.60
CA PHE A 47 4.28 -6.16 -8.15
C PHE A 47 3.58 -7.35 -8.78
N PHE A 48 4.35 -8.06 -9.58
CA PHE A 48 3.98 -9.31 -10.19
C PHE A 48 4.99 -10.37 -9.78
N TYR A 49 4.51 -11.59 -9.57
CA TYR A 49 5.35 -12.73 -9.27
C TYR A 49 5.13 -13.80 -10.33
N ALA A 50 6.09 -13.94 -11.25
CA ALA A 50 6.04 -14.98 -12.28
C ALA A 50 6.60 -16.28 -11.69
N ASN A 51 5.92 -17.42 -11.86
CA ASN A 51 6.47 -18.75 -11.53
C ASN A 51 7.08 -18.89 -10.12
N ALA A 52 6.23 -18.71 -9.12
CA ALA A 52 6.56 -18.79 -7.70
C ALA A 52 7.33 -20.04 -7.25
N ALA A 53 7.17 -21.14 -7.97
CA ALA A 53 7.69 -22.43 -7.60
C ALA A 53 9.18 -22.65 -7.97
N THR A 54 9.74 -21.83 -8.87
CA THR A 54 11.07 -22.14 -9.46
C THR A 54 12.06 -20.98 -9.44
N ASN A 55 11.64 -19.73 -9.17
CA ASN A 55 12.58 -18.62 -9.11
C ASN A 55 12.14 -17.48 -8.16
N PRO A 56 12.73 -17.37 -6.95
CA PRO A 56 12.45 -16.26 -6.03
C PRO A 56 12.90 -14.89 -6.53
N ASN A 57 13.65 -14.80 -7.64
CA ASN A 57 13.99 -13.54 -8.33
C ASN A 57 12.96 -13.14 -9.40
N ALA A 58 11.85 -13.89 -9.54
CA ALA A 58 10.81 -13.61 -10.52
C ALA A 58 9.76 -12.59 -10.05
N PHE A 59 10.12 -11.78 -9.05
CA PHE A 59 9.34 -10.59 -8.69
C PHE A 59 9.72 -9.45 -9.63
N ALA A 60 8.70 -8.77 -10.15
CA ALA A 60 8.87 -7.56 -10.95
C ALA A 60 7.92 -6.47 -10.47
N SER A 61 8.43 -5.24 -10.35
CA SER A 61 7.58 -4.09 -10.03
C SER A 61 6.72 -3.73 -11.23
N VAL A 62 5.48 -3.29 -11.00
CA VAL A 62 4.62 -2.77 -12.07
C VAL A 62 4.92 -1.30 -12.28
N GLY A 63 5.45 -1.00 -13.47
CA GLY A 63 6.02 0.30 -13.81
C GLY A 63 7.49 0.42 -13.39
N PRO A 64 8.20 1.42 -13.92
CA PRO A 64 9.58 1.71 -13.53
C PRO A 64 9.72 2.00 -12.03
N THR A 65 10.84 1.65 -11.42
CA THR A 65 11.17 2.01 -10.03
C THR A 65 12.66 2.27 -9.92
N SER A 66 13.07 3.05 -8.93
CA SER A 66 14.49 3.23 -8.60
C SER A 66 15.08 2.04 -7.83
N SER A 67 14.24 1.16 -7.27
CA SER A 67 14.71 0.08 -6.39
C SER A 67 15.21 -1.17 -7.12
N THR A 68 14.77 -1.42 -8.35
CA THR A 68 15.12 -2.61 -9.14
C THR A 68 14.98 -2.36 -10.64
N GLN A 69 15.75 -3.07 -11.46
CA GLN A 69 15.59 -3.10 -12.91
C GLN A 69 14.51 -4.11 -13.36
N HIS A 70 14.08 -5.00 -12.47
CA HIS A 70 13.09 -6.03 -12.77
C HIS A 70 11.69 -5.40 -12.72
N THR A 71 11.22 -4.96 -13.88
CA THR A 71 9.95 -4.25 -14.00
C THR A 71 9.12 -4.82 -15.15
N VAL A 72 7.80 -4.72 -15.01
CA VAL A 72 6.84 -4.95 -16.09
C VAL A 72 6.15 -3.64 -16.42
N GLY A 73 5.82 -3.43 -17.70
CA GLY A 73 5.11 -2.23 -18.12
C GLY A 73 3.74 -2.09 -17.46
N ILE A 74 3.30 -0.86 -17.22
CA ILE A 74 1.91 -0.58 -16.83
C ILE A 74 1.04 -0.83 -18.06
N ASP A 75 0.01 -1.67 -17.91
CA ASP A 75 -0.94 -1.93 -18.99
C ASP A 75 -1.57 -0.60 -19.48
N PRO A 76 -1.68 -0.36 -20.80
CA PRO A 76 -2.20 0.89 -21.35
C PRO A 76 -3.56 1.33 -20.78
N ALA A 77 -4.42 0.38 -20.41
CA ALA A 77 -5.71 0.69 -19.80
C ALA A 77 -5.60 1.37 -18.41
N TYR A 78 -4.46 1.22 -17.74
CA TYR A 78 -4.20 1.77 -16.41
C TYR A 78 -3.23 2.93 -16.36
N VAL A 79 -2.46 3.20 -17.43
CA VAL A 79 -1.50 4.32 -17.49
C VAL A 79 -2.08 5.65 -17.00
N PRO A 80 -3.31 6.07 -17.38
CA PRO A 80 -3.87 7.35 -16.92
C PRO A 80 -4.09 7.43 -15.40
N HIS A 81 -4.28 6.27 -14.77
CA HIS A 81 -4.66 6.12 -13.37
C HIS A 81 -3.44 5.95 -12.45
N TYR A 82 -2.33 5.47 -12.99
CA TYR A 82 -1.06 5.37 -12.29
C TYR A 82 -0.40 6.75 -12.13
N LYS A 83 0.33 6.91 -11.02
CA LYS A 83 1.14 8.09 -10.73
C LYS A 83 2.50 7.68 -10.17
N LYS A 84 3.52 8.45 -10.54
CA LYS A 84 4.85 8.37 -9.93
C LYS A 84 4.79 8.93 -8.51
N LEU A 85 5.26 8.14 -7.55
CA LEU A 85 5.56 8.57 -6.19
C LEU A 85 7.08 8.72 -6.09
N GLU A 86 7.55 9.91 -5.75
CA GLU A 86 8.96 10.27 -5.72
C GLU A 86 9.35 10.69 -4.30
N GLY A 87 10.45 10.12 -3.82
CA GLY A 87 11.08 10.46 -2.56
C GLY A 87 12.00 11.67 -2.69
N GLU A 88 12.35 12.29 -1.57
CA GLU A 88 13.22 13.47 -1.53
C GLU A 88 14.69 13.14 -1.89
N ASP A 89 15.05 11.86 -1.95
CA ASP A 89 16.37 11.35 -2.39
C ASP A 89 16.40 10.91 -3.87
N ASN A 90 15.40 11.34 -4.67
CA ASN A 90 15.19 10.96 -6.07
C ASN A 90 14.88 9.47 -6.30
N THR A 91 14.62 8.70 -5.24
CA THR A 91 14.04 7.37 -5.38
C THR A 91 12.57 7.49 -5.80
N TYR A 92 12.04 6.49 -6.51
CA TYR A 92 10.67 6.55 -7.01
C TYR A 92 10.07 5.17 -7.28
N LEU A 93 8.74 5.12 -7.31
CA LEU A 93 7.95 3.99 -7.81
C LEU A 93 6.69 4.49 -8.51
N TRP A 94 5.95 3.58 -9.12
CA TRP A 94 4.62 3.85 -9.66
C TRP A 94 3.55 3.07 -8.90
N SER A 95 2.43 3.73 -8.60
CA SER A 95 1.27 3.08 -7.98
C SER A 95 -0.02 3.80 -8.39
N GLY A 96 -1.16 3.31 -7.92
CA GLY A 96 -2.45 3.92 -8.21
C GLY A 96 -3.67 3.10 -7.76
N PRO A 97 -4.88 3.59 -8.09
CA PRO A 97 -5.15 4.90 -8.69
C PRO A 97 -4.96 6.05 -7.70
N SER A 98 -4.95 7.29 -8.19
CA SER A 98 -5.08 8.46 -7.32
C SER A 98 -6.50 8.55 -6.74
N LEU A 99 -6.61 8.89 -5.46
CA LEU A 99 -7.89 9.06 -4.77
C LEU A 99 -8.21 10.53 -4.46
N LYS A 100 -7.55 11.50 -5.12
CA LYS A 100 -7.88 12.92 -4.95
C LYS A 100 -9.35 13.20 -5.32
N THR A 101 -9.85 12.55 -6.37
CA THR A 101 -11.25 12.56 -6.78
C THR A 101 -11.88 11.19 -6.61
N ALA A 102 -13.22 11.13 -6.59
CA ALA A 102 -13.92 9.85 -6.61
C ALA A 102 -13.68 9.14 -7.95
N LEU A 103 -13.51 7.82 -7.90
CA LEU A 103 -13.36 6.99 -9.08
C LEU A 103 -14.73 6.61 -9.64
N ASN A 104 -14.85 6.55 -10.97
CA ASN A 104 -15.99 5.89 -11.60
C ASN A 104 -15.81 4.37 -11.50
N LEU A 105 -16.17 3.79 -10.36
CA LEU A 105 -15.99 2.36 -10.11
C LEU A 105 -16.78 1.47 -11.07
N ARG A 106 -17.70 2.00 -11.88
CA ARG A 106 -18.43 1.27 -12.94
C ARG A 106 -17.66 1.20 -14.26
N ALA A 107 -16.59 1.97 -14.43
CA ALA A 107 -15.73 1.91 -15.61
C ALA A 107 -15.06 0.53 -15.72
N LYS A 108 -14.85 0.05 -16.95
CA LYS A 108 -14.44 -1.33 -17.23
C LYS A 108 -13.10 -1.68 -16.59
N GLU A 109 -12.18 -0.72 -16.53
CA GLU A 109 -10.87 -0.85 -15.91
C GLU A 109 -10.94 -1.07 -14.39
N PHE A 110 -11.99 -0.60 -13.72
CA PHE A 110 -12.14 -0.77 -12.27
C PHE A 110 -13.04 -1.95 -11.88
N GLN A 111 -13.43 -2.79 -12.85
CA GLN A 111 -14.34 -3.92 -12.63
C GLN A 111 -13.61 -5.26 -12.66
N TYR A 112 -13.47 -5.88 -11.48
CA TYR A 112 -12.88 -7.22 -11.36
C TYR A 112 -13.70 -8.30 -12.05
N ARG A 113 -15.04 -8.19 -11.99
CA ARG A 113 -15.99 -9.10 -12.64
C ARG A 113 -17.10 -8.31 -13.31
N ILE A 114 -17.53 -8.78 -14.47
CA ILE A 114 -18.77 -8.35 -15.13
C ILE A 114 -19.64 -9.59 -15.29
N ASN A 115 -20.90 -9.54 -14.83
CA ASN A 115 -21.81 -10.69 -14.84
C ASN A 115 -21.20 -11.96 -14.21
N ARG A 116 -20.51 -11.79 -13.07
CA ARG A 116 -19.77 -12.84 -12.32
C ARG A 116 -18.54 -13.43 -13.04
N ILE A 117 -18.24 -13.01 -14.26
CA ILE A 117 -17.07 -13.47 -15.03
C ILE A 117 -15.90 -12.51 -14.80
N ARG A 118 -14.70 -13.03 -14.49
CA ARG A 118 -13.48 -12.21 -14.34
C ARG A 118 -13.18 -11.49 -15.65
N THR A 119 -12.93 -10.19 -15.58
CA THR A 119 -12.59 -9.39 -16.77
C THR A 119 -11.14 -9.69 -17.21
N PRO A 120 -10.80 -9.53 -18.51
CA PRO A 120 -9.41 -9.64 -18.96
C PRO A 120 -8.48 -8.68 -18.23
N LEU A 121 -8.92 -7.43 -18.01
CA LEU A 121 -8.20 -6.41 -17.26
C LEU A 121 -7.95 -6.77 -15.79
N SER A 122 -8.71 -7.71 -15.20
CA SER A 122 -8.47 -8.21 -13.83
C SER A 122 -7.31 -9.20 -13.72
N ARG A 123 -6.69 -9.58 -14.84
CA ARG A 123 -5.64 -10.61 -14.90
C ARG A 123 -4.27 -10.04 -15.25
N VAL A 124 -4.20 -8.80 -15.72
CA VAL A 124 -2.93 -8.16 -16.06
C VAL A 124 -2.18 -7.74 -14.78
N PRO A 125 -0.83 -7.76 -14.79
CA PRO A 125 -0.02 -7.22 -13.70
C PRO A 125 -0.43 -5.82 -13.27
N GLY A 126 -0.51 -5.57 -11.95
CA GLY A 126 -0.88 -4.28 -11.37
C GLY A 126 -2.28 -3.80 -11.74
N SER A 127 -3.19 -4.74 -12.01
CA SER A 127 -4.57 -4.44 -12.32
C SER A 127 -5.26 -3.61 -11.24
N LEU A 128 -5.88 -2.49 -11.66
CA LEU A 128 -6.70 -1.66 -10.78
C LEU A 128 -8.17 -2.13 -10.72
N ALA A 129 -8.51 -3.25 -11.35
CA ALA A 129 -9.87 -3.81 -11.36
C ALA A 129 -10.41 -4.16 -9.97
N HIS A 130 -9.51 -4.32 -8.98
CA HIS A 130 -9.88 -4.51 -7.59
C HIS A 130 -10.42 -3.24 -6.92
N ALA A 131 -10.33 -2.06 -7.55
CA ALA A 131 -10.79 -0.78 -6.99
C ALA A 131 -12.27 -0.80 -6.56
N SER A 132 -13.14 -1.48 -7.32
CA SER A 132 -14.57 -1.61 -7.03
C SER A 132 -14.90 -2.67 -5.97
N GLN A 133 -13.96 -3.55 -5.65
CA GLN A 133 -14.20 -4.65 -4.73
C GLN A 133 -13.98 -4.21 -3.30
N ARG A 134 -14.67 -4.85 -2.35
CA ARG A 134 -14.30 -4.76 -0.94
C ARG A 134 -12.97 -5.48 -0.75
N ASN A 135 -11.99 -4.79 -0.19
CA ASN A 135 -10.70 -5.36 0.13
C ASN A 135 -10.01 -4.56 1.24
N GLU A 136 -8.92 -5.09 1.75
CA GLU A 136 -7.99 -4.34 2.60
C GLU A 136 -7.21 -3.35 1.72
N ARG A 137 -6.95 -2.15 2.24
CA ARG A 137 -6.40 -1.02 1.48
C ARG A 137 -5.22 -0.40 2.19
N LEU A 138 -4.23 0.01 1.41
CA LEU A 138 -3.15 0.86 1.86
C LEU A 138 -3.10 2.10 0.98
N VAL A 139 -3.05 3.28 1.59
CA VAL A 139 -3.05 4.56 0.88
C VAL A 139 -2.03 5.49 1.53
N ILE A 140 -1.19 6.13 0.72
CA ILE A 140 -0.36 7.25 1.15
C ILE A 140 -1.03 8.58 0.80
N VAL A 141 -0.97 9.53 1.72
CA VAL A 141 -1.39 10.92 1.52
C VAL A 141 -0.24 11.85 1.88
N ILE A 142 0.06 12.80 0.99
CA ILE A 142 1.13 13.79 1.19
C ILE A 142 0.50 15.18 1.22
N ILE A 143 0.69 15.91 2.33
CA ILE A 143 0.22 17.29 2.52
C ILE A 143 1.42 18.11 3.00
N GLY A 144 1.98 18.95 2.12
CA GLY A 144 3.23 19.64 2.41
C GLY A 144 4.35 18.63 2.70
N THR A 145 5.00 18.77 3.85
CA THR A 145 6.06 17.87 4.35
C THR A 145 5.52 16.72 5.19
N ASP A 146 4.22 16.69 5.47
CA ASP A 146 3.58 15.66 6.30
C ASP A 146 3.13 14.48 5.43
N LYS A 147 3.44 13.27 5.89
CA LYS A 147 3.11 12.01 5.21
C LYS A 147 2.15 11.24 6.10
N TYR A 148 1.10 10.71 5.49
CA TYR A 148 0.11 9.88 6.17
C TYR A 148 0.01 8.53 5.46
N LEU A 149 0.03 7.44 6.23
CA LEU A 149 -0.26 6.11 5.76
C LEU A 149 -1.58 5.64 6.39
N PHE A 150 -2.54 5.29 5.54
CA PHE A 150 -3.82 4.75 5.94
C PHE A 150 -3.88 3.29 5.56
N ALA A 151 -3.97 2.40 6.54
CA ALA A 151 -4.16 0.97 6.35
C ALA A 151 -5.55 0.58 6.83
N TYR A 152 -6.40 0.09 5.92
CA TYR A 152 -7.66 -0.55 6.26
C TYR A 152 -7.49 -2.07 6.17
N THR A 153 -7.50 -2.76 7.30
CA THR A 153 -7.40 -4.23 7.39
C THR A 153 -8.74 -4.82 7.81
N ALA A 154 -8.95 -6.11 7.51
CA ALA A 154 -10.20 -6.78 7.83
C ALA A 154 -9.99 -8.29 8.00
N SER A 155 -10.77 -8.90 8.89
CA SER A 155 -10.75 -10.36 9.10
C SER A 155 -11.18 -11.16 7.87
N SER A 156 -11.81 -10.50 6.90
CA SER A 156 -12.10 -11.05 5.59
C SER A 156 -12.33 -9.91 4.59
N ARG A 157 -11.96 -10.12 3.32
CA ARG A 157 -12.15 -9.15 2.23
C ARG A 157 -13.61 -8.70 2.08
N LYS A 158 -14.59 -9.52 2.48
CA LYS A 158 -16.02 -9.14 2.47
C LYS A 158 -16.38 -7.96 3.38
N PHE A 159 -15.56 -7.74 4.41
CA PHE A 159 -15.63 -6.63 5.36
C PHE A 159 -14.67 -5.49 5.02
N GLY A 160 -13.86 -5.65 3.96
CA GLY A 160 -13.02 -4.59 3.42
C GLY A 160 -13.82 -3.44 2.81
N VAL A 161 -13.09 -2.47 2.27
CA VAL A 161 -13.65 -1.28 1.61
C VAL A 161 -13.24 -1.21 0.13
N ASP A 162 -14.12 -0.64 -0.69
CA ASP A 162 -13.75 -0.17 -2.01
C ASP A 162 -12.97 1.16 -1.92
N LEU A 163 -12.35 1.59 -3.02
CA LEU A 163 -11.48 2.78 -2.99
C LEU A 163 -12.24 4.10 -2.78
N ASN A 164 -13.52 4.18 -3.14
CA ASN A 164 -14.31 5.39 -2.87
C ASN A 164 -14.69 5.49 -1.39
N LYS A 165 -14.99 4.35 -0.74
CA LYS A 165 -15.16 4.30 0.72
C LYS A 165 -13.86 4.61 1.45
N MET A 166 -12.73 4.05 1.00
CA MET A 166 -11.42 4.39 1.56
C MET A 166 -11.13 5.89 1.46
N ARG A 167 -11.36 6.48 0.27
CA ARG A 167 -11.25 7.94 0.07
C ARG A 167 -12.12 8.73 1.05
N LYS A 168 -13.36 8.29 1.28
CA LYS A 168 -14.27 8.94 2.23
C LYS A 168 -13.75 8.86 3.67
N LEU A 169 -13.24 7.70 4.10
CA LEU A 169 -12.62 7.53 5.42
C LEU A 169 -11.42 8.46 5.62
N ILE A 170 -10.54 8.56 4.61
CA ILE A 170 -9.41 9.49 4.62
C ILE A 170 -9.90 10.94 4.78
N GLY A 171 -10.91 11.33 3.99
CA GLY A 171 -11.49 12.67 4.06
C GLY A 171 -12.05 13.01 5.46
N ILE A 172 -12.79 12.07 6.06
CA ILE A 172 -13.31 12.20 7.43
C ILE A 172 -12.15 12.36 8.43
N PHE A 173 -11.13 11.51 8.35
CA PHE A 173 -9.99 11.60 9.27
C PHE A 173 -9.28 12.95 9.17
N LEU A 174 -8.95 13.38 7.94
CA LEU A 174 -8.26 14.65 7.72
C LEU A 174 -9.06 15.85 8.23
N GLN A 175 -10.39 15.84 8.00
CA GLN A 175 -11.26 16.93 8.44
C GLN A 175 -11.37 16.98 9.97
N HIS A 176 -11.62 15.84 10.61
CA HIS A 176 -11.94 15.80 12.04
C HIS A 176 -10.71 15.76 12.96
N PHE A 177 -9.61 15.14 12.52
CA PHE A 177 -8.44 14.93 13.37
C PHE A 177 -7.23 15.78 12.97
N GLN A 178 -7.22 16.35 11.76
CA GLN A 178 -6.10 17.15 11.26
C GLN A 178 -6.50 18.57 10.85
N ASN A 179 -7.79 18.92 10.99
CA ASN A 179 -8.35 20.20 10.56
C ASN A 179 -7.90 20.61 9.14
N THR A 180 -7.86 19.63 8.24
CA THR A 180 -7.42 19.81 6.85
C THR A 180 -8.35 19.06 5.89
N ALA A 181 -8.17 19.26 4.59
CA ALA A 181 -9.00 18.65 3.57
C ALA A 181 -8.16 17.84 2.59
N LEU A 182 -8.74 16.76 2.06
CA LEU A 182 -8.10 15.91 1.04
C LEU A 182 -7.64 16.71 -0.19
N GLY A 183 -8.35 17.80 -0.53
CA GLY A 183 -7.98 18.69 -1.63
C GLY A 183 -6.63 19.38 -1.48
N ARG A 184 -6.11 19.52 -0.24
CA ARG A 184 -4.79 20.10 0.04
C ARG A 184 -3.64 19.12 -0.21
N ALA A 185 -3.94 17.84 -0.41
CA ALA A 185 -2.91 16.85 -0.66
C ALA A 185 -2.29 17.01 -2.05
N SER A 186 -0.96 17.02 -2.12
CA SER A 186 -0.23 16.95 -3.38
C SER A 186 -0.45 15.59 -4.03
N GLN A 187 -0.43 14.51 -3.22
CA GLN A 187 -0.74 13.15 -3.63
C GLN A 187 -1.67 12.44 -2.65
N VAL A 188 -2.57 11.62 -3.21
CA VAL A 188 -3.40 10.66 -2.50
C VAL A 188 -3.36 9.41 -3.38
N LEU A 189 -2.59 8.40 -3.00
CA LEU A 189 -2.25 7.30 -3.89
C LEU A 189 -2.53 5.97 -3.22
N ASN A 190 -3.35 5.14 -3.86
CA ASN A 190 -3.51 3.76 -3.44
C ASN A 190 -2.21 2.99 -3.71
N LEU A 191 -1.76 2.26 -2.70
CA LEU A 191 -0.60 1.37 -2.71
C LEU A 191 -1.07 -0.08 -2.85
N ASP A 192 -0.14 -1.04 -2.87
CA ASP A 192 -0.53 -2.44 -2.87
C ASP A 192 -1.26 -2.81 -1.56
N GLY A 193 -2.37 -3.54 -1.68
CA GLY A 193 -3.31 -3.79 -0.60
C GLY A 193 -3.51 -5.28 -0.33
N GLY A 194 -4.65 -5.64 0.25
CA GLY A 194 -4.96 -7.03 0.57
C GLY A 194 -3.89 -7.66 1.47
N GLY A 195 -3.56 -8.92 1.22
CA GLY A 195 -2.53 -9.66 1.95
C GLY A 195 -1.10 -9.12 1.83
N SER A 196 -0.84 -8.15 0.94
CA SER A 196 0.47 -7.51 0.82
C SER A 196 0.66 -6.36 1.80
N ILE A 197 -0.39 -5.94 2.53
CA ILE A 197 -0.27 -4.84 3.49
C ILE A 197 0.79 -5.19 4.52
N TYR A 198 1.78 -4.31 4.61
CA TYR A 198 2.80 -4.27 5.63
C TYR A 198 2.96 -2.82 6.05
N LEU A 199 2.88 -2.56 7.34
CA LEU A 199 3.12 -1.25 7.92
C LEU A 199 3.76 -1.46 9.29
N SER A 200 5.00 -1.05 9.45
CA SER A 200 5.73 -1.18 10.72
C SER A 200 6.45 0.11 11.09
N TRP A 201 6.73 0.25 12.38
CA TRP A 201 7.61 1.26 12.93
C TRP A 201 8.90 0.60 13.42
N ASN A 202 10.04 1.09 12.95
CA ASN A 202 11.34 0.79 13.52
C ASN A 202 11.80 1.97 14.38
N SER A 203 12.17 1.67 15.63
CA SER A 203 12.76 2.63 16.59
C SER A 203 14.29 2.44 16.73
N GLY A 204 14.96 2.14 15.62
CA GLY A 204 16.38 1.80 15.50
C GLY A 204 16.83 0.45 16.07
N SER A 205 16.22 0.01 17.17
CA SER A 205 16.58 -1.24 17.87
C SER A 205 15.50 -2.30 17.84
N ARG A 206 14.26 -1.91 17.51
CA ARG A 206 13.09 -2.78 17.54
C ARG A 206 12.12 -2.39 16.45
N GLU A 207 11.62 -3.40 15.76
CA GLU A 207 10.47 -3.29 14.88
C GLU A 207 9.18 -3.57 15.67
N ARG A 208 8.13 -2.81 15.36
CA ARG A 208 6.75 -3.07 15.77
C ARG A 208 5.81 -3.00 14.57
N MET A 209 5.05 -4.05 14.33
CA MET A 209 4.03 -4.10 13.29
C MET A 209 2.84 -3.23 13.68
N ILE A 210 2.39 -2.34 12.80
CA ILE A 210 1.20 -1.52 12.98
C ILE A 210 0.00 -2.16 12.29
N ALA A 211 0.18 -2.61 11.05
CA ALA A 211 -0.88 -3.27 10.28
C ALA A 211 -0.30 -4.32 9.32
N ALA A 212 -1.03 -5.43 9.17
CA ALA A 212 -0.72 -6.48 8.22
C ALA A 212 -1.98 -6.99 7.53
N GLY A 213 -1.87 -7.38 6.27
CA GLY A 213 -2.98 -7.89 5.46
C GLY A 213 -3.40 -9.33 5.81
N ASP A 214 -4.44 -9.83 5.12
CA ASP A 214 -5.03 -11.16 5.28
C ASP A 214 -5.48 -11.46 6.73
N GLY A 215 -6.02 -10.46 7.41
CA GLY A 215 -6.53 -10.60 8.78
C GLY A 215 -5.44 -10.59 9.86
N GLY A 216 -4.21 -10.21 9.50
CA GLY A 216 -3.12 -10.00 10.45
C GLY A 216 -3.42 -8.86 11.42
N ASN A 217 -3.14 -9.09 12.70
CA ASN A 217 -3.23 -8.08 13.74
C ASN A 217 -1.85 -7.43 13.92
N GLY A 218 -1.78 -6.10 13.95
CA GLY A 218 -0.55 -5.40 14.35
C GLY A 218 -0.27 -5.53 15.85
N ASP A 219 0.97 -5.27 16.25
CA ASP A 219 1.48 -5.34 17.63
C ASP A 219 0.81 -4.33 18.57
N PHE A 220 0.10 -3.33 18.03
CA PHE A 220 -0.59 -2.29 18.80
C PHE A 220 -2.06 -2.64 19.13
N GLN A 221 -2.46 -3.90 19.01
CA GLN A 221 -3.77 -4.33 19.49
C GLN A 221 -3.72 -4.63 21.00
N GLY A 222 -4.72 -4.14 21.75
CA GLY A 222 -4.82 -4.31 23.20
C GLY A 222 -4.61 -5.77 23.64
N SER A 223 -3.94 -5.91 24.79
CA SER A 223 -3.45 -7.17 25.40
C SER A 223 -4.28 -8.41 25.07
N GLY A 224 -3.78 -9.25 24.17
CA GLY A 224 -4.38 -10.57 23.89
C GLY A 224 -3.98 -11.23 22.57
N ALA A 225 -3.49 -10.48 21.58
CA ALA A 225 -3.14 -11.02 20.27
C ALA A 225 -1.63 -10.96 20.02
N ASN A 226 -0.90 -11.98 20.49
CA ASN A 226 0.46 -12.31 20.00
C ASN A 226 0.40 -12.93 18.59
N ALA A 227 -0.41 -12.39 17.69
CA ALA A 227 -0.44 -12.84 16.30
C ALA A 227 0.60 -12.04 15.53
N ARG A 228 1.89 -12.30 15.78
CA ARG A 228 2.92 -11.94 14.80
C ARG A 228 2.51 -12.60 13.49
N VAL A 229 2.36 -11.82 12.43
CA VAL A 229 2.37 -12.39 11.08
C VAL A 229 3.78 -12.95 10.89
N GLU A 230 3.93 -14.26 11.09
CA GLU A 230 5.25 -14.89 11.11
C GLU A 230 5.99 -14.74 9.77
N ASN A 231 5.27 -14.48 8.66
CA ASN A 231 5.86 -14.22 7.35
C ASN A 231 5.00 -13.22 6.53
N PRO A 232 5.33 -11.92 6.52
CA PRO A 232 4.72 -10.99 5.58
C PRO A 232 5.02 -11.41 4.13
N ARG A 233 4.15 -11.05 3.19
CA ARG A 233 4.41 -11.33 1.77
C ARG A 233 5.65 -10.56 1.33
N MET A 234 6.50 -11.20 0.53
CA MET A 234 7.58 -10.51 -0.17
C MET A 234 6.99 -9.48 -1.14
N VAL A 235 7.61 -8.30 -1.20
CA VAL A 235 7.22 -7.19 -2.07
C VAL A 235 8.45 -6.63 -2.81
N THR A 236 8.29 -6.00 -3.97
CA THR A 236 9.44 -5.45 -4.71
C THR A 236 9.87 -4.07 -4.24
N THR A 237 8.94 -3.29 -3.72
CA THR A 237 9.15 -1.89 -3.34
C THR A 237 8.52 -1.62 -1.98
N LEU A 238 9.28 -0.98 -1.12
CA LEU A 238 8.86 -0.49 0.18
C LEU A 238 9.06 1.03 0.23
N LEU A 239 8.19 1.70 0.96
CA LEU A 239 8.32 3.09 1.36
C LEU A 239 9.00 3.11 2.73
N LYS A 240 10.13 3.82 2.82
CA LYS A 240 10.80 4.17 4.08
C LYS A 240 10.52 5.64 4.36
N ILE A 241 9.81 5.93 5.46
CA ILE A 241 9.47 7.30 5.86
C ILE A 241 10.19 7.63 7.16
N THR A 242 11.13 8.56 7.10
CA THR A 242 11.99 8.95 8.23
C THR A 242 11.57 10.34 8.76
N PRO A 243 11.28 10.49 10.06
CA PRO A 243 11.05 11.81 10.67
C PRO A 243 12.29 12.71 10.52
N ARG A 244 12.09 14.03 10.40
CA ARG A 244 13.17 15.04 10.43
C ARG A 244 13.00 15.98 11.61
#